data_AF-A0A093GEZ5-F1
#
_entry.id   AF-A0A093GEZ5-F1
#
_cell.length_a   1.000
_cell.length_b   1.000
_cell.length_c   1.000
_cell.angle_alpha   90.00
_cell.angle_beta   90.00
_cell.angle_gamma   90.00
#
_symmetry.space_group_name_H-M   'P 1'
#
loop_
_entity.id
_entity.type
_entity.pdbx_description
1 polymer ?
#
loop_
_entity_poly.entity_id
_entity_poly.type
_entity_poly.pdbx_seq_one_letter_code
_entity_poly.pdbx_strand_id
1 'polypeptide(L)'
;MSMIFFACVVRVRDGLPLSASTDFHFNQDFLECRRKLKALSSMLAHYPSRGTAKGRDLSIHFLSSGDTACMAICSSSYSTIMAFCFLEELQWEFAASYDTTSISLASRPYAFLEFDNVIQKVKCHFNRVPASQIKASWEKVEEELKFQPPVQLKLEDTELMNGMANGGHPGVHVEVAPTYRMQPVTPLGILSLVLNIMCGALNLIRGVHLAEYSFQEDHEGIGNVIAFFLPFLACVLQCYLYLFYSSARKVKTFVLFFSICSCNVYLYGLRNLWQIAFHIGVASLSSYQILTRQLMEKQPDCEV
;
A
#
# COMPACT_ATOMS: atom_id res chain seq x y z
N MET A 1 -20.41 7.62 18.19
CA MET A 1 -21.26 8.39 17.25
C MET A 1 -21.63 7.49 16.10
N SER A 2 -22.87 7.54 15.63
CA SER A 2 -23.38 6.73 14.54
C SER A 2 -22.89 7.30 13.21
N MET A 3 -21.98 6.61 12.51
CA MET A 3 -21.39 7.13 11.27
C MET A 3 -20.90 6.03 10.31
N ILE A 4 -20.77 6.42 9.04
CA ILE A 4 -20.10 5.68 7.98
C ILE A 4 -18.61 6.02 8.02
N PHE A 5 -17.75 5.02 8.19
CA PHE A 5 -16.30 5.18 8.32
C PHE A 5 -15.56 5.03 6.99
N PHE A 6 -16.02 4.12 6.15
CA PHE A 6 -15.35 3.73 4.91
C PHE A 6 -16.37 3.25 3.89
N ALA A 7 -16.08 3.50 2.62
CA ALA A 7 -16.86 2.96 1.52
C ALA A 7 -15.97 2.62 0.33
N CYS A 8 -16.38 1.62 -0.45
CA CYS A 8 -15.69 1.25 -1.68
C CYS A 8 -16.64 0.67 -2.71
N VAL A 9 -16.20 0.71 -3.96
CA VAL A 9 -16.83 0.04 -5.09
C VAL A 9 -15.89 -1.07 -5.54
N VAL A 10 -16.43 -2.27 -5.70
CA VAL A 10 -15.69 -3.47 -6.11
C VAL A 10 -16.37 -4.12 -7.30
N ARG A 11 -15.62 -4.93 -8.05
CA ARG A 11 -16.19 -5.80 -9.08
C ARG A 11 -16.63 -7.11 -8.47
N VAL A 12 -17.86 -7.55 -8.76
CA VAL A 12 -18.51 -8.69 -8.08
C VAL A 12 -17.80 -10.01 -8.38
N ARG A 13 -17.34 -10.21 -9.63
CA ARG A 13 -16.81 -11.50 -10.09
C ARG A 13 -15.52 -11.95 -9.39
N ASP A 14 -14.70 -11.00 -8.95
CA ASP A 14 -13.34 -11.25 -8.44
C ASP A 14 -12.99 -10.40 -7.20
N GLY A 15 -13.89 -9.52 -6.76
CA GLY A 15 -13.65 -8.61 -5.66
C GLY A 15 -12.61 -7.53 -5.96
N LEU A 16 -12.27 -7.27 -7.24
CA LEU A 16 -11.29 -6.25 -7.61
C LEU A 16 -11.78 -4.88 -7.11
N PRO A 17 -11.01 -4.16 -6.26
CA PRO A 17 -11.41 -2.83 -5.83
C PRO A 17 -11.31 -1.86 -7.01
N LEU A 18 -12.41 -1.17 -7.31
CA LEU A 18 -12.52 -0.20 -8.40
C LEU A 18 -12.24 1.22 -7.89
N SER A 19 -12.80 1.57 -6.74
CA SER A 19 -12.54 2.83 -6.02
C SER A 19 -12.84 2.67 -4.53
N ALA A 20 -12.27 3.53 -3.68
CA ALA A 20 -12.50 3.49 -2.23
C ALA A 20 -12.20 4.84 -1.58
N SER A 21 -12.82 5.06 -0.41
CA SER A 21 -12.56 6.25 0.40
C SER A 21 -11.16 6.24 1.03
N THR A 22 -10.45 7.37 0.93
CA THR A 22 -9.08 7.55 1.46
C THR A 22 -9.03 8.01 2.92
N ASP A 23 -9.83 7.41 3.79
CA ASP A 23 -9.88 7.80 5.20
C ASP A 23 -8.81 7.06 6.04
N PHE A 24 -8.04 7.81 6.82
CA PHE A 24 -7.09 7.26 7.77
C PHE A 24 -7.77 6.97 9.11
N HIS A 25 -7.92 5.69 9.43
CA HIS A 25 -8.40 5.22 10.73
C HIS A 25 -7.36 4.31 11.37
N PHE A 26 -6.87 4.68 12.57
CA PHE A 26 -5.85 3.91 13.31
C PHE A 26 -6.45 2.82 14.22
N ASN A 27 -7.79 2.79 14.37
CA ASN A 27 -8.46 1.82 15.23
C ASN A 27 -8.26 0.38 14.71
N GLN A 28 -7.78 -0.51 15.58
CA GLN A 28 -7.50 -1.91 15.27
C GLN A 28 -8.74 -2.69 14.82
N ASP A 29 -9.90 -2.45 15.45
CA ASP A 29 -11.17 -3.08 15.10
C ASP A 29 -11.61 -2.67 13.69
N PHE A 30 -11.37 -1.42 13.33
CA PHE A 30 -11.63 -0.94 11.97
C PHE A 30 -10.70 -1.61 10.95
N LEU A 31 -9.41 -1.77 11.26
CA LEU A 31 -8.47 -2.45 10.37
C LEU A 31 -8.79 -3.94 10.22
N GLU A 32 -9.33 -4.59 11.25
CA GLU A 32 -9.85 -5.95 11.14
C GLU A 32 -11.13 -6.01 10.30
N CYS A 33 -12.09 -5.12 10.57
CA CYS A 33 -13.31 -5.02 9.78
C CYS A 33 -13.02 -4.79 8.29
N ARG A 34 -12.03 -3.94 7.97
CA ARG A 34 -11.57 -3.71 6.59
C ARG A 34 -10.95 -4.95 5.94
N ARG A 35 -10.24 -5.79 6.71
CA ARG A 35 -9.74 -7.10 6.21
C ARG A 35 -10.90 -8.04 5.90
N LYS A 36 -11.90 -8.11 6.78
CA LYS A 36 -13.11 -8.91 6.56
C LYS A 36 -13.94 -8.41 5.38
N LEU A 37 -14.02 -7.08 5.17
CA LEU A 37 -14.64 -6.48 4.00
C LEU A 37 -13.98 -6.96 2.70
N LYS A 38 -12.64 -6.98 2.67
CA LYS A 38 -11.89 -7.46 1.51
C LYS A 38 -12.10 -8.96 1.24
N ALA A 39 -12.21 -9.77 2.29
CA ALA A 39 -12.52 -11.20 2.14
C ALA A 39 -13.97 -11.41 1.64
N LEU A 40 -14.90 -10.60 2.13
CA LEU A 40 -16.28 -10.61 1.65
C LEU A 40 -16.38 -10.18 0.19
N SER A 41 -15.61 -9.17 -0.23
CA SER A 41 -15.65 -8.67 -1.61
C SER A 41 -15.29 -9.72 -2.65
N SER A 42 -14.38 -10.65 -2.35
CA SER A 42 -14.02 -11.75 -3.28
C SER A 42 -15.07 -12.86 -3.36
N MET A 43 -16.03 -12.90 -2.43
CA MET A 43 -17.07 -13.93 -2.36
C MET A 43 -18.45 -13.40 -2.76
N LEU A 44 -18.59 -12.11 -3.12
CA LEU A 44 -19.88 -11.48 -3.40
C LEU A 44 -20.72 -12.20 -4.47
N ALA A 45 -20.08 -12.81 -5.46
CA ALA A 45 -20.77 -13.59 -6.50
C ALA A 45 -21.59 -14.78 -5.93
N HIS A 46 -21.27 -15.26 -4.72
CA HIS A 46 -21.98 -16.35 -4.04
C HIS A 46 -23.11 -15.88 -3.14
N TYR A 47 -23.23 -14.56 -2.91
CA TYR A 47 -24.24 -13.98 -2.05
C TYR A 47 -25.34 -13.29 -2.86
N PRO A 48 -26.54 -13.10 -2.28
CA PRO A 48 -27.58 -12.25 -2.85
C PRO A 48 -27.10 -10.82 -3.11
N SER A 49 -27.89 -10.04 -3.85
CA SER A 49 -27.56 -8.65 -4.18
C SER A 49 -27.35 -7.75 -2.96
N ARG A 50 -27.90 -8.09 -1.79
CA ARG A 50 -27.82 -7.25 -0.58
C ARG A 50 -27.47 -8.07 0.64
N GLY A 51 -26.60 -7.54 1.48
CA GLY A 51 -26.25 -8.19 2.75
C GLY A 51 -25.68 -7.27 3.79
N THR A 52 -25.71 -7.75 5.03
CA THR A 52 -25.17 -7.07 6.20
C THR A 52 -24.37 -8.07 7.03
N ALA A 53 -23.08 -7.80 7.20
CA ALA A 53 -22.24 -8.54 8.13
C ALA A 53 -22.12 -7.75 9.44
N LYS A 54 -22.76 -8.23 10.50
CA LYS A 54 -22.74 -7.54 11.81
C LYS A 54 -21.53 -7.98 12.62
N GLY A 55 -20.86 -7.01 13.24
CA GLY A 55 -19.81 -7.19 14.23
C GLY A 55 -20.20 -6.50 15.53
N ARG A 56 -19.25 -6.41 16.47
CA ARG A 56 -19.49 -5.78 17.79
C ARG A 56 -19.75 -4.28 17.67
N ASP A 57 -18.75 -3.54 17.19
CA ASP A 57 -18.80 -2.07 17.10
C ASP A 57 -18.99 -1.55 15.67
N LEU A 58 -18.72 -2.42 14.69
CA LEU A 58 -18.77 -2.11 13.26
C LEU A 58 -19.62 -3.14 12.52
N SER A 59 -20.31 -2.67 11.48
CA SER A 59 -21.04 -3.51 10.53
C SER A 59 -20.56 -3.23 9.12
N ILE A 60 -20.59 -4.26 8.28
CA ILE A 60 -20.36 -4.14 6.84
C ILE A 60 -21.70 -4.28 6.14
N HIS A 61 -22.00 -3.36 5.24
CA HIS A 61 -23.16 -3.44 4.36
C HIS A 61 -22.68 -3.50 2.92
N PHE A 62 -23.35 -4.31 2.08
CA PHE A 62 -23.05 -4.36 0.66
C PHE A 62 -24.32 -4.41 -0.19
N LEU A 63 -24.23 -3.81 -1.36
CA LEU A 63 -25.25 -3.78 -2.40
C LEU A 63 -24.56 -4.04 -3.75
N SER A 64 -24.97 -5.12 -4.42
CA SER A 64 -24.49 -5.54 -5.73
C SER A 64 -25.52 -5.20 -6.79
N SER A 65 -25.07 -4.60 -7.89
CA SER A 65 -25.87 -4.31 -9.08
C SER A 65 -25.03 -4.61 -10.33
N GLY A 66 -25.47 -5.61 -11.10
CA GLY A 66 -24.73 -6.11 -12.25
C GLY A 66 -23.34 -6.63 -11.85
N ASP A 67 -22.30 -6.14 -12.53
CA ASP A 67 -20.90 -6.54 -12.30
C ASP A 67 -20.21 -5.78 -11.16
N THR A 68 -20.90 -4.83 -10.51
CA THR A 68 -20.33 -3.98 -9.46
C THR A 68 -21.07 -4.12 -8.15
N ALA A 69 -20.36 -3.87 -7.05
CA ALA A 69 -20.97 -3.75 -5.73
C ALA A 69 -20.38 -2.59 -4.96
N CYS A 70 -21.25 -1.85 -4.28
CA CYS A 70 -20.87 -0.87 -3.28
C CYS A 70 -20.84 -1.54 -1.90
N MET A 71 -19.81 -1.25 -1.11
CA MET A 71 -19.66 -1.75 0.25
C MET A 71 -19.31 -0.62 1.21
N ALA A 72 -19.81 -0.68 2.44
CA ALA A 72 -19.54 0.32 3.48
C ALA A 72 -19.25 -0.31 4.83
N ILE A 73 -18.38 0.33 5.62
CA ILE A 73 -18.16 0.05 7.04
C ILE A 73 -18.84 1.16 7.84
N CYS A 74 -19.79 0.77 8.68
CA CYS A 74 -20.56 1.68 9.52
C CYS A 74 -20.39 1.32 11.00
N SER A 75 -20.68 2.27 11.89
CA SER A 75 -20.92 1.93 13.30
C SER A 75 -22.08 0.92 13.40
N SER A 76 -22.03 -0.02 14.33
CA SER A 76 -23.14 -0.98 14.55
C SER A 76 -24.46 -0.30 14.95
N SER A 77 -24.39 0.93 15.48
CA SER A 77 -25.53 1.81 15.77
C SER A 77 -26.02 2.65 14.58
N TYR A 78 -25.41 2.50 13.40
CA TYR A 78 -25.88 3.17 12.17
C TYR A 78 -27.11 2.48 11.61
N SER A 79 -28.09 3.29 11.18
CA SER A 79 -29.34 2.77 10.63
C SER A 79 -29.03 1.96 9.37
N THR A 80 -29.47 0.70 9.36
CA THR A 80 -29.29 -0.18 8.20
C THR A 80 -29.96 0.39 6.96
N ILE A 81 -31.14 1.02 7.10
CA ILE A 81 -31.84 1.65 5.98
C ILE A 81 -31.01 2.81 5.43
N MET A 82 -30.44 3.65 6.30
CA MET A 82 -29.55 4.74 5.86
C MET A 82 -28.29 4.23 5.17
N ALA A 83 -27.73 3.11 5.62
CA ALA A 83 -26.60 2.48 4.96
C ALA A 83 -26.97 2.02 3.54
N PHE A 84 -28.15 1.43 3.34
CA PHE A 84 -28.60 1.04 2.00
C PHE A 84 -28.94 2.23 1.10
N CYS A 85 -29.57 3.29 1.63
CA CYS A 85 -29.75 4.54 0.88
C CYS A 85 -28.41 5.10 0.40
N PHE A 86 -27.40 5.12 1.28
CA PHE A 86 -26.05 5.54 0.93
C PHE A 86 -25.43 4.68 -0.18
N LEU A 87 -25.57 3.36 -0.10
CA LEU A 87 -25.05 2.44 -1.12
C LEU A 87 -25.77 2.58 -2.47
N GLU A 88 -27.09 2.81 -2.48
CA GLU A 88 -27.85 3.06 -3.71
C GLU A 88 -27.41 4.36 -4.39
N GLU A 89 -27.18 5.42 -3.62
CA GLU A 89 -26.67 6.70 -4.16
C GLU A 89 -25.28 6.53 -4.77
N LEU A 90 -24.36 5.82 -4.08
CA LEU A 90 -23.04 5.50 -4.65
C LEU A 90 -23.14 4.65 -5.92
N GLN A 91 -24.03 3.66 -5.93
CA GLN A 91 -24.21 2.78 -7.08
C GLN A 91 -24.71 3.55 -8.30
N TRP A 92 -25.65 4.48 -8.10
CA TRP A 92 -26.17 5.35 -9.14
C TRP A 92 -25.09 6.28 -9.69
N GLU A 93 -24.37 6.99 -8.82
CA GLU A 93 -23.29 7.90 -9.23
C GLU A 93 -22.16 7.17 -9.95
N PHE A 94 -21.81 5.95 -9.51
CA PHE A 94 -20.77 5.15 -10.18
C PHE A 94 -21.22 4.70 -11.58
N ALA A 95 -22.45 4.23 -11.71
CA ALA A 95 -23.02 3.82 -12.99
C ALA A 95 -23.22 5.00 -13.96
N ALA A 96 -23.45 6.21 -13.44
CA ALA A 96 -23.52 7.43 -14.24
C ALA A 96 -22.14 7.93 -14.69
N SER A 97 -21.09 7.63 -13.91
CA SER A 97 -19.72 8.12 -14.15
C SER A 97 -18.90 7.21 -15.08
N TYR A 98 -19.14 5.89 -15.06
CA TYR A 98 -18.31 4.93 -15.76
C TYR A 98 -19.14 3.91 -16.55
N ASP A 99 -18.65 3.59 -17.74
CA ASP A 99 -19.28 2.59 -18.61
C ASP A 99 -18.96 1.16 -18.16
N THR A 100 -19.86 0.23 -18.49
CA THR A 100 -19.69 -1.19 -18.13
C THR A 100 -18.49 -1.85 -18.80
N THR A 101 -18.06 -1.36 -19.98
CA THR A 101 -16.94 -1.94 -20.72
C THR A 101 -15.62 -1.65 -20.01
N SER A 102 -15.37 -0.40 -19.59
CA SER A 102 -14.17 -0.02 -18.84
C SER A 102 -14.08 -0.75 -17.50
N ILE A 103 -15.21 -0.92 -16.79
CA ILE A 103 -15.29 -1.71 -15.56
C ILE A 103 -14.89 -3.18 -15.80
N SER A 104 -15.39 -3.77 -16.89
CA SER A 104 -15.10 -5.17 -17.24
C SER A 104 -13.64 -5.41 -17.61
N LEU A 105 -12.99 -4.43 -18.26
CA LEU A 105 -11.60 -4.48 -18.72
C LEU A 105 -10.58 -4.08 -17.64
N ALA A 106 -11.03 -3.47 -16.54
CA ALA A 106 -10.15 -3.06 -15.46
C ALA A 106 -9.36 -4.26 -14.90
N SER A 107 -8.04 -4.14 -14.86
CA SER A 107 -7.13 -5.17 -14.34
C SER A 107 -6.32 -4.71 -13.14
N ARG A 108 -6.19 -3.40 -12.94
CA ARG A 108 -5.45 -2.80 -11.83
C ARG A 108 -6.39 -2.48 -10.67
N PRO A 109 -5.99 -2.76 -9.41
CA PRO A 109 -6.68 -2.27 -8.24
C PRO A 109 -6.79 -0.74 -8.27
N TYR A 110 -7.96 -0.23 -7.91
CA TYR A 110 -8.30 1.18 -7.92
C TYR A 110 -8.11 1.83 -9.29
N ALA A 111 -8.68 1.22 -10.35
CA ALA A 111 -8.63 1.81 -11.68
C ALA A 111 -9.41 3.15 -11.79
N PHE A 112 -10.33 3.42 -10.86
CA PHE A 112 -11.24 4.57 -10.87
C PHE A 112 -11.05 5.45 -9.61
N LEU A 113 -9.80 5.84 -9.34
CA LEU A 113 -9.42 6.60 -8.14
C LEU A 113 -10.16 7.95 -8.00
N GLU A 114 -10.48 8.60 -9.11
CA GLU A 114 -11.15 9.92 -9.13
C GLU A 114 -12.53 9.88 -8.46
N PHE A 115 -13.18 8.71 -8.45
CA PHE A 115 -14.47 8.50 -7.81
C PHE A 115 -14.44 8.65 -6.28
N ASP A 116 -13.26 8.61 -5.64
CA ASP A 116 -13.11 8.92 -4.20
C ASP A 116 -13.74 10.27 -3.85
N ASN A 117 -13.63 11.28 -4.73
CA ASN A 117 -14.26 12.59 -4.51
C ASN A 117 -15.79 12.49 -4.34
N VAL A 118 -16.43 11.64 -5.15
CA VAL A 118 -17.87 11.38 -5.06
C VAL A 118 -18.19 10.61 -3.80
N ILE A 119 -17.42 9.56 -3.49
CA ILE A 119 -17.58 8.77 -2.26
C ILE A 119 -17.51 9.69 -1.03
N GLN A 120 -16.53 10.57 -0.96
CA GLN A 120 -16.35 11.50 0.15
C GLN A 120 -17.51 12.50 0.26
N LYS A 121 -17.98 13.03 -0.88
CA LYS A 121 -19.13 13.96 -0.92
C LYS A 121 -20.40 13.29 -0.39
N VAL A 122 -20.74 12.11 -0.90
CA VAL A 122 -21.95 11.37 -0.50
C VAL A 122 -21.81 10.93 0.96
N LYS A 123 -20.67 10.38 1.38
CA LYS A 123 -20.44 9.97 2.78
C LYS A 123 -20.59 11.14 3.75
N CYS A 124 -20.08 12.31 3.38
CA CYS A 124 -20.21 13.54 4.16
C CYS A 124 -21.68 13.96 4.32
N HIS A 125 -22.49 13.85 3.25
CA HIS A 125 -23.92 14.11 3.29
C HIS A 125 -24.64 13.18 4.28
N PHE A 126 -24.45 11.86 4.15
CA PHE A 126 -25.11 10.85 5.01
C PHE A 126 -24.64 10.83 6.46
N ASN A 127 -23.46 11.35 6.76
CA ASN A 127 -22.96 11.49 8.14
C ASN A 127 -23.41 12.79 8.82
N ARG A 128 -23.86 13.80 8.06
CA ARG A 128 -24.22 15.12 8.60
C ARG A 128 -25.72 15.38 8.59
N VAL A 129 -26.44 14.84 7.62
CA VAL A 129 -27.87 15.12 7.43
C VAL A 129 -28.70 14.16 8.30
N PRO A 130 -29.64 14.68 9.12
CA PRO A 130 -30.54 13.83 9.88
C PRO A 130 -31.41 12.98 8.93
N ALA A 131 -31.70 11.73 9.32
CA ALA A 131 -32.52 10.81 8.54
C ALA A 131 -33.89 11.39 8.13
N SER A 132 -34.44 12.34 8.90
CA SER A 132 -35.71 13.02 8.60
C SER A 132 -35.71 13.84 7.31
N GLN A 133 -34.54 14.27 6.81
CA GLN A 133 -34.42 15.03 5.56
C GLN A 133 -34.23 14.13 4.33
N ILE A 134 -33.90 12.84 4.51
CA ILE A 134 -33.70 11.85 3.43
C ILE A 134 -35.00 11.04 3.20
N LYS A 135 -36.14 11.60 3.60
CA LYS A 135 -37.42 10.90 3.71
C LYS A 135 -37.98 10.35 2.39
N ALA A 136 -37.68 10.93 1.24
CA ALA A 136 -38.15 10.37 -0.03
C ALA A 136 -37.40 9.08 -0.42
N SER A 137 -36.08 9.04 -0.18
CA SER A 137 -35.25 7.87 -0.49
C SER A 137 -35.43 6.75 0.54
N TRP A 138 -35.65 7.10 1.82
CA TRP A 138 -35.74 6.10 2.89
C TRP A 138 -37.00 5.23 2.80
N GLU A 139 -38.17 5.77 2.41
CA GLU A 139 -39.43 5.01 2.40
C GLU A 139 -39.38 3.87 1.38
N LYS A 140 -38.86 4.18 0.19
CA LYS A 140 -38.66 3.20 -0.88
C LYS A 140 -37.70 2.09 -0.46
N VAL A 141 -36.53 2.46 0.08
CA VAL A 141 -35.52 1.48 0.53
C VAL A 141 -36.04 0.67 1.70
N GLU A 142 -36.79 1.26 2.63
CA GLU A 142 -37.40 0.53 3.74
C GLU A 142 -38.42 -0.50 3.25
N GLU A 143 -39.32 -0.12 2.33
CA GLU A 143 -40.29 -1.04 1.74
C GLU A 143 -39.59 -2.21 1.01
N GLU A 144 -38.55 -1.90 0.24
CA GLU A 144 -37.78 -2.92 -0.46
C GLU A 144 -37.03 -3.85 0.50
N LEU A 145 -36.46 -3.33 1.59
CA LEU A 145 -35.82 -4.14 2.63
C LEU A 145 -36.82 -4.98 3.43
N LYS A 146 -38.08 -4.53 3.57
CA LYS A 146 -39.17 -5.36 4.14
C LYS A 146 -39.52 -6.51 3.22
N PHE A 147 -39.53 -6.29 1.91
CA PHE A 147 -39.85 -7.31 0.92
C PHE A 147 -38.68 -8.29 0.69
N GLN A 148 -37.44 -7.78 0.63
CA GLN A 148 -36.22 -8.54 0.44
C GLN A 148 -35.17 -8.12 1.48
N PRO A 149 -35.18 -8.75 2.67
CA PRO A 149 -34.24 -8.41 3.72
C PRO A 149 -32.80 -8.76 3.31
N PRO A 150 -31.81 -7.96 3.75
CA PRO A 150 -30.41 -8.22 3.44
C PRO A 150 -29.96 -9.50 4.16
N VAL A 151 -29.20 -10.35 3.46
CA VAL A 151 -28.64 -11.56 4.07
C VAL A 151 -27.80 -11.17 5.28
N GLN A 152 -28.05 -11.82 6.43
CA GLN A 152 -27.30 -11.56 7.65
C GLN A 152 -26.11 -12.50 7.70
N LEU A 153 -24.91 -11.94 7.72
CA LEU A 153 -23.66 -12.67 7.87
C LEU A 153 -23.07 -12.36 9.26
N LYS A 154 -22.41 -13.33 9.90
CA LYS A 154 -21.62 -13.01 11.09
C LYS A 154 -20.18 -12.75 10.65
N LEU A 155 -19.61 -11.66 11.15
CA LEU A 155 -18.19 -11.32 10.90
C LEU A 155 -17.20 -12.31 11.56
N GLU A 156 -17.70 -13.28 12.32
CA GLU A 156 -16.96 -14.29 13.07
C GLU A 156 -16.91 -15.64 12.36
N ASP A 157 -17.69 -15.82 11.29
CA ASP A 157 -17.80 -17.10 10.60
C ASP A 157 -16.47 -17.42 9.89
N THR A 158 -15.87 -18.55 10.29
CA THR A 158 -14.59 -19.08 9.77
C THR A 158 -14.61 -19.29 8.24
N GLU A 159 -15.80 -19.34 7.64
CA GLU A 159 -16.05 -19.48 6.21
C GLU A 159 -15.59 -18.27 5.38
N LEU A 160 -15.70 -17.04 5.90
CA LEU A 160 -15.16 -15.85 5.22
C LEU A 160 -13.64 -15.90 5.08
N MET A 161 -12.96 -16.61 5.99
CA MET A 161 -11.50 -16.75 6.01
C MET A 161 -11.02 -17.94 5.15
N ASN A 162 -11.82 -19.01 5.06
CA ASN A 162 -11.49 -20.24 4.31
C ASN A 162 -11.68 -20.13 2.79
N GLY A 163 -12.39 -19.11 2.28
CA GLY A 163 -12.50 -18.82 0.84
C GLY A 163 -11.15 -18.57 0.14
N MET A 164 -10.08 -18.35 0.91
CA MET A 164 -8.69 -18.26 0.41
C MET A 164 -8.06 -19.62 0.08
N ALA A 165 -8.58 -20.74 0.62
CA ALA A 165 -7.88 -22.03 0.61
C ALA A 165 -8.30 -23.00 -0.51
N ASN A 166 -9.53 -22.90 -1.07
CA ASN A 166 -10.11 -23.99 -1.89
C ASN A 166 -10.54 -23.64 -3.33
N GLY A 167 -10.14 -22.49 -3.88
CA GLY A 167 -10.38 -22.16 -5.30
C GLY A 167 -9.18 -22.43 -6.19
N GLY A 168 -9.12 -23.61 -6.82
CA GLY A 168 -8.01 -24.02 -7.68
C GLY A 168 -7.94 -23.27 -9.02
N HIS A 169 -6.86 -22.50 -9.22
CA HIS A 169 -6.18 -22.27 -10.49
C HIS A 169 -4.67 -22.09 -10.23
N PRO A 170 -3.77 -22.54 -11.12
CA PRO A 170 -2.36 -22.69 -10.81
C PRO A 170 -1.65 -21.33 -10.81
N GLY A 171 -1.05 -20.97 -9.68
CA GLY A 171 0.10 -20.09 -9.61
C GLY A 171 -0.10 -18.68 -10.17
N VAL A 172 -0.94 -17.87 -9.53
CA VAL A 172 -0.62 -16.44 -9.37
C VAL A 172 -0.62 -16.15 -7.89
N HIS A 173 0.58 -16.18 -7.31
CA HIS A 173 0.87 -15.61 -6.01
C HIS A 173 0.44 -14.14 -6.05
N VAL A 174 -0.81 -13.84 -5.68
CA VAL A 174 -1.14 -12.52 -5.15
C VAL A 174 -0.59 -12.53 -3.74
N GLU A 175 0.73 -12.34 -3.66
CA GLU A 175 1.41 -11.94 -2.44
C GLU A 175 0.68 -10.69 -1.96
N VAL A 176 -0.16 -10.84 -0.93
CA VAL A 176 -0.63 -9.71 -0.15
C VAL A 176 0.63 -9.09 0.38
N ALA A 177 1.13 -8.06 -0.33
CA ALA A 177 2.34 -7.36 0.01
C ALA A 177 2.26 -7.03 1.50
N PRO A 178 3.10 -7.65 2.34
CA PRO A 178 3.14 -7.28 3.74
C PRO A 178 3.45 -5.80 3.73
N THR A 179 2.65 -4.98 4.40
CA THR A 179 3.03 -3.60 4.68
C THR A 179 4.20 -3.68 5.66
N TYR A 180 5.38 -3.99 5.13
CA TYR A 180 6.65 -4.01 5.82
C TYR A 180 6.95 -2.58 6.21
N ARG A 181 6.64 -2.21 7.45
CA ARG A 181 7.13 -0.96 8.02
C ARG A 181 8.53 -1.25 8.54
N MET A 182 9.53 -0.62 7.92
CA MET A 182 10.90 -0.70 8.41
C MET A 182 10.95 -0.11 9.82
N GLN A 183 11.66 -0.77 10.75
CA GLN A 183 11.83 -0.27 12.12
C GLN A 183 12.36 1.18 12.11
N PRO A 184 11.94 2.08 13.01
CA PRO A 184 12.46 3.45 13.07
C PRO A 184 14.00 3.48 13.05
N VAL A 185 14.55 4.51 12.41
CA VAL A 185 15.99 4.63 12.20
C VAL A 185 16.70 4.80 13.55
N THR A 186 17.69 3.96 13.82
CA THR A 186 18.49 4.04 15.05
C THR A 186 19.48 5.21 14.95
N PRO A 187 19.97 5.78 16.08
CA PRO A 187 21.00 6.82 16.04
C PRO A 187 22.26 6.41 15.26
N LEU A 188 22.66 5.12 15.36
CA LEU A 188 23.78 4.57 14.60
C LEU A 188 23.47 4.46 13.09
N GLY A 189 22.19 4.24 12.77
CA GLY A 189 21.65 4.30 11.42
C GLY A 189 21.72 5.70 10.80
N ILE A 190 21.36 6.74 11.57
CA ILE A 190 21.47 8.15 11.15
C ILE A 190 22.94 8.49 10.89
N LEU A 191 23.84 8.11 11.80
CA LEU A 191 25.27 8.31 11.63
C LEU A 191 25.79 7.63 10.36
N SER A 192 25.40 6.37 10.13
CA SER A 192 25.77 5.64 8.92
C SER A 192 25.24 6.31 7.65
N LEU A 193 24.02 6.85 7.67
CA LEU A 193 23.41 7.55 6.54
C LEU A 193 24.18 8.84 6.21
N VAL A 194 24.50 9.65 7.23
CA VAL A 194 25.27 10.89 7.07
C VAL A 194 26.66 10.60 6.49
N LEU A 195 27.36 9.62 7.03
CA LEU A 195 28.69 9.23 6.53
C LEU A 195 28.63 8.72 5.09
N ASN A 196 27.60 7.94 4.72
CA ASN A 196 27.46 7.42 3.36
C ASN A 196 27.14 8.53 2.34
N ILE A 197 26.29 9.49 2.71
CA ILE A 197 26.03 10.69 1.90
C ILE A 197 27.31 11.51 1.71
N MET A 198 28.10 11.71 2.78
CA MET A 198 29.38 12.40 2.70
C MET A 198 30.36 11.68 1.75
N CYS A 199 30.47 10.35 1.86
CA CYS A 199 31.28 9.55 0.93
C CYS A 199 30.82 9.70 -0.52
N GLY A 200 29.50 9.68 -0.77
CA GLY A 200 28.93 9.94 -2.09
C GLY A 200 29.32 11.32 -2.63
N ALA A 201 29.16 12.37 -1.83
CA ALA A 201 29.52 13.73 -2.21
C ALA A 201 31.02 13.87 -2.55
N LEU A 202 31.90 13.29 -1.73
CA LEU A 202 33.35 13.30 -1.99
C LEU A 202 33.72 12.55 -3.29
N ASN A 203 33.05 11.43 -3.56
CA ASN A 203 33.22 10.68 -4.81
C ASN A 203 32.76 11.50 -6.02
N LEU A 204 31.62 12.20 -5.90
CA LEU A 204 31.08 13.07 -6.94
C LEU A 204 31.99 14.26 -7.24
N ILE A 205 32.43 14.98 -6.20
CA ILE A 205 33.32 16.15 -6.35
C ILE A 205 34.62 15.75 -7.04
N ARG A 206 35.26 14.66 -6.60
CA ARG A 206 36.49 14.17 -7.24
C ARG A 206 36.26 13.64 -8.64
N GLY A 207 35.15 12.95 -8.89
CA GLY A 207 34.78 12.44 -10.21
C GLY A 207 34.55 13.56 -11.22
N VAL A 208 33.86 14.64 -10.83
CA VAL A 208 33.62 15.81 -11.69
C VAL A 208 34.93 16.55 -11.99
N HIS A 209 35.76 16.81 -10.98
CA HIS A 209 37.07 17.45 -11.20
C HIS A 209 37.96 16.64 -12.15
N LEU A 210 37.98 15.31 -11.97
CA LEU A 210 38.78 14.44 -12.85
C LEU A 210 38.17 14.33 -14.25
N ALA A 211 36.84 14.38 -14.37
CA ALA A 211 36.16 14.39 -15.67
C ALA A 211 36.51 15.64 -16.46
N GLU A 212 36.41 16.82 -15.84
CA GLU A 212 36.76 18.10 -16.45
C GLU A 212 38.20 18.09 -16.99
N TYR A 213 39.15 17.59 -16.19
CA TYR A 213 40.54 17.42 -16.63
C TYR A 213 40.68 16.39 -17.77
N SER A 214 40.03 15.23 -17.66
CA SER A 214 40.14 14.14 -18.64
C SER A 214 39.49 14.45 -19.99
N PHE A 215 38.51 15.37 -20.02
CA PHE A 215 37.91 15.86 -21.28
C PHE A 215 38.84 16.83 -22.02
N GLN A 216 39.84 17.37 -21.34
CA GLN A 216 40.81 18.30 -21.90
C GLN A 216 42.04 17.58 -22.50
N GLU A 217 42.35 16.35 -22.05
CA GLU A 217 43.48 15.53 -22.51
C GLU A 217 43.03 14.13 -22.99
N ASP A 218 42.75 13.97 -24.29
CA ASP A 218 42.72 12.72 -25.11
C ASP A 218 42.18 11.40 -24.50
N HIS A 219 41.17 11.46 -23.63
CA HIS A 219 40.35 10.31 -23.17
C HIS A 219 41.06 9.18 -22.40
N GLU A 220 42.35 9.27 -22.06
CA GLU A 220 43.06 8.23 -21.28
C GLU A 220 42.57 8.10 -19.82
N GLY A 221 41.84 9.09 -19.29
CA GLY A 221 41.38 9.14 -17.89
C GLY A 221 39.97 8.60 -17.59
N ILE A 222 39.20 8.19 -18.61
CA ILE A 222 37.77 7.85 -18.47
C ILE A 222 37.53 6.72 -17.44
N GLY A 223 38.41 5.71 -17.40
CA GLY A 223 38.29 4.60 -16.44
C GLY A 223 38.33 5.07 -14.99
N ASN A 224 39.16 6.07 -14.68
CA ASN A 224 39.25 6.64 -13.33
C ASN A 224 38.01 7.45 -12.99
N VAL A 225 37.50 8.22 -13.96
CA VAL A 225 36.24 8.97 -13.83
C VAL A 225 35.08 8.03 -13.49
N ILE A 226 34.91 6.95 -14.26
CA ILE A 226 33.89 5.92 -14.00
C ILE A 226 34.08 5.31 -12.60
N ALA A 227 35.32 5.05 -12.19
CA ALA A 227 35.62 4.50 -10.86
C ALA A 227 35.31 5.48 -9.70
N PHE A 228 35.16 6.78 -9.94
CA PHE A 228 34.63 7.74 -8.96
C PHE A 228 33.10 7.82 -8.96
N PHE A 229 32.47 7.76 -10.14
CA PHE A 229 31.00 7.83 -10.26
C PHE A 229 30.28 6.53 -9.83
N LEU A 230 30.88 5.37 -10.06
CA LEU A 230 30.27 4.08 -9.68
C LEU A 230 30.07 3.96 -8.16
N PRO A 231 31.05 4.28 -7.29
CA PRO A 231 30.84 4.36 -5.85
C PRO A 231 29.86 5.44 -5.41
N PHE A 232 29.80 6.58 -6.08
CA PHE A 232 28.80 7.62 -5.79
C PHE A 232 27.38 7.06 -5.96
N LEU A 233 27.09 6.45 -7.11
CA LEU A 233 25.79 5.85 -7.37
C LEU A 233 25.50 4.71 -6.39
N ALA A 234 26.51 3.91 -6.06
CA ALA A 234 26.37 2.83 -5.10
C ALA A 234 26.06 3.33 -3.67
N CYS A 235 26.66 4.44 -3.23
CA CYS A 235 26.32 5.09 -1.95
C CYS A 235 24.86 5.57 -1.92
N VAL A 236 24.38 6.20 -3.01
CA VAL A 236 22.96 6.63 -3.11
C VAL A 236 22.02 5.42 -3.03
N LEU A 237 22.34 4.35 -3.75
CA LEU A 237 21.54 3.12 -3.73
C LEU A 237 21.59 2.42 -2.36
N GLN A 238 22.71 2.46 -1.64
CA GLN A 238 22.78 1.98 -0.26
C GLN A 238 21.89 2.79 0.68
N CYS A 239 21.87 4.12 0.57
CA CYS A 239 20.95 4.97 1.32
C CYS A 239 19.49 4.64 1.00
N TYR A 240 19.17 4.43 -0.28
CA TYR A 240 17.84 4.01 -0.71
C TYR A 240 17.44 2.65 -0.11
N LEU A 241 18.31 1.64 -0.20
CA LEU A 241 18.07 0.30 0.38
C LEU A 241 17.99 0.32 1.91
N TYR A 242 18.65 1.30 2.55
CA TYR A 242 18.51 1.50 3.97
C TYR A 242 17.11 2.02 4.30
N LEU A 243 16.61 3.03 3.57
CA LEU A 243 15.34 3.72 3.86
C LEU A 243 14.09 2.97 3.38
N PHE A 244 14.17 2.30 2.23
CA PHE A 244 13.02 1.69 1.55
C PHE A 244 13.16 0.16 1.42
N TYR A 245 12.02 -0.52 1.44
CA TYR A 245 11.97 -1.97 1.29
C TYR A 245 12.27 -2.41 -0.16
N SER A 246 12.99 -3.52 -0.31
CA SER A 246 13.26 -4.17 -1.59
C SER A 246 13.38 -5.68 -1.40
N SER A 247 12.72 -6.47 -2.27
CA SER A 247 12.65 -7.94 -2.20
C SER A 247 14.01 -8.66 -2.27
N ALA A 248 14.98 -8.08 -2.99
CA ALA A 248 16.36 -8.62 -3.08
C ALA A 248 17.40 -7.84 -2.25
N ARG A 249 17.00 -7.26 -1.11
CA ARG A 249 17.84 -6.36 -0.30
C ARG A 249 19.23 -6.93 0.02
N LYS A 250 19.34 -8.20 0.46
CA LYS A 250 20.64 -8.80 0.81
C LYS A 250 21.59 -8.84 -0.39
N VAL A 251 21.11 -9.38 -1.52
CA VAL A 251 21.90 -9.50 -2.75
C VAL A 251 22.31 -8.12 -3.26
N LYS A 252 21.36 -7.17 -3.32
CA LYS A 252 21.65 -5.80 -3.75
C LYS A 252 22.70 -5.14 -2.85
N THR A 253 22.62 -5.30 -1.53
CA THR A 253 23.62 -4.77 -0.60
C THR A 253 25.01 -5.37 -0.83
N PHE A 254 25.12 -6.68 -1.04
CA PHE A 254 26.41 -7.31 -1.33
C PHE A 254 27.02 -6.82 -2.66
N VAL A 255 26.21 -6.70 -3.71
CA VAL A 255 26.66 -6.19 -5.01
C VAL A 255 27.17 -4.76 -4.88
N LEU A 256 26.43 -3.89 -4.19
CA LEU A 256 26.83 -2.50 -3.97
C LEU A 256 28.10 -2.40 -3.11
N PHE A 257 28.21 -3.20 -2.05
CA PHE A 257 29.40 -3.24 -1.21
C PHE A 257 30.65 -3.66 -1.99
N PHE A 258 30.56 -4.76 -2.74
CA PHE A 258 31.68 -5.24 -3.54
C PHE A 258 32.07 -4.23 -4.63
N SER A 259 31.09 -3.61 -5.28
CA SER A 259 31.33 -2.53 -6.26
C SER A 259 32.08 -1.35 -5.64
N ILE A 260 31.70 -0.90 -4.44
CA ILE A 260 32.42 0.18 -3.74
C ILE A 260 33.85 -0.24 -3.42
N CYS A 261 34.06 -1.46 -2.92
CA CYS A 261 35.39 -1.98 -2.59
C CYS A 261 36.29 -2.07 -3.84
N SER A 262 35.81 -2.70 -4.91
CA SER A 262 36.57 -2.85 -6.15
C SER A 262 36.95 -1.51 -6.77
N CYS A 263 36.03 -0.54 -6.82
CA CYS A 263 36.34 0.79 -7.33
C CYS A 263 37.31 1.57 -6.46
N ASN A 264 37.19 1.47 -5.13
CA ASN A 264 38.13 2.16 -4.23
C ASN A 264 39.54 1.54 -4.30
N VAL A 265 39.64 0.23 -4.50
CA VAL A 265 40.93 -0.45 -4.75
C VAL A 265 41.49 -0.08 -6.12
N TYR A 266 40.66 0.02 -7.15
CA TYR A 266 41.09 0.46 -8.49
C TYR A 266 41.65 1.88 -8.47
N LEU A 267 41.12 2.75 -7.61
CA LEU A 267 41.61 4.12 -7.41
C LEU A 267 42.85 4.21 -6.50
N TYR A 268 43.51 3.09 -6.20
CA TYR A 268 44.77 3.07 -5.48
C TYR A 268 45.84 3.85 -6.27
N GLY A 269 46.44 4.86 -5.63
CA GLY A 269 47.33 5.83 -6.27
C GLY A 269 46.70 7.23 -6.39
N LEU A 270 45.42 7.32 -6.74
CA LEU A 270 44.63 8.57 -6.70
C LEU A 270 44.04 8.84 -5.31
N ARG A 271 43.86 7.79 -4.51
CA ARG A 271 43.48 7.86 -3.09
C ARG A 271 44.59 7.31 -2.22
N ASN A 272 44.75 7.90 -1.04
CA ASN A 272 45.65 7.34 -0.04
C ASN A 272 44.98 6.16 0.69
N LEU A 273 45.81 5.32 1.34
CA LEU A 273 45.35 4.13 2.07
C LEU A 273 44.27 4.45 3.12
N TRP A 274 44.42 5.57 3.84
CA TRP A 274 43.45 6.00 4.86
C TRP A 274 42.10 6.38 4.27
N GLN A 275 42.07 7.03 3.10
CA GLN A 275 40.84 7.37 2.38
C GLN A 275 40.14 6.11 1.87
N ILE A 276 40.90 5.17 1.30
CA ILE A 276 40.35 3.88 0.85
C ILE A 276 39.76 3.11 2.03
N ALA A 277 40.51 3.00 3.13
CA ALA A 277 40.03 2.35 4.36
C ALA A 277 38.78 3.04 4.92
N PHE A 278 38.73 4.37 4.90
CA PHE A 278 37.56 5.14 5.33
C PHE A 278 36.33 4.84 4.49
N HIS A 279 36.44 4.89 3.15
CA HIS A 279 35.32 4.60 2.25
C HIS A 279 34.83 3.15 2.36
N ILE A 280 35.75 2.19 2.48
CA ILE A 280 35.41 0.77 2.70
C ILE A 280 34.75 0.59 4.08
N GLY A 281 35.24 1.27 5.12
CA GLY A 281 34.67 1.23 6.47
C GLY A 281 33.24 1.76 6.52
N VAL A 282 32.97 2.91 5.89
CA VAL A 282 31.61 3.48 5.79
C VAL A 282 30.68 2.56 4.98
N ALA A 283 31.16 2.00 3.87
CA ALA A 283 30.38 1.05 3.07
C ALA A 283 30.06 -0.23 3.84
N SER A 284 31.00 -0.70 4.68
CA SER A 284 30.84 -1.87 5.54
C SER A 284 29.80 -1.61 6.64
N LEU A 285 29.90 -0.45 7.32
CA LEU A 285 28.95 -0.01 8.33
C LEU A 285 27.53 0.14 7.75
N SER A 286 27.41 0.78 6.58
CA SER A 286 26.12 0.95 5.90
C SER A 286 25.52 -0.40 5.47
N SER A 287 26.35 -1.30 4.92
CA SER A 287 25.91 -2.65 4.56
C SER A 287 25.45 -3.45 5.78
N TYR A 288 26.18 -3.37 6.89
CA TYR A 288 25.80 -4.00 8.15
C TYR A 288 24.46 -3.45 8.68
N GLN A 289 24.26 -2.13 8.64
CA GLN A 289 23.00 -1.49 9.04
C GLN A 289 21.81 -1.89 8.14
N ILE A 290 22.02 -2.02 6.83
CA ILE A 290 20.97 -2.48 5.90
C ILE A 290 20.60 -3.95 6.16
N LEU A 291 21.58 -4.80 6.47
CA LEU A 291 21.39 -6.23 6.71
C LEU A 291 20.77 -6.54 8.08
N THR A 292 21.13 -5.76 9.10
CA THR A 292 20.64 -5.95 10.48
C THR A 292 19.30 -5.28 10.75
N ARG A 293 18.87 -4.31 9.92
CA ARG A 293 17.55 -3.68 10.04
C ARG A 293 16.45 -4.70 9.73
N GLN A 294 15.81 -5.20 10.78
CA GLN A 294 14.72 -6.16 10.66
C GLN A 294 13.48 -5.51 10.02
N LEU A 295 12.75 -6.32 9.26
CA LEU A 295 11.40 -5.98 8.83
C LEU A 295 10.52 -6.29 10.03
N MET A 296 9.85 -5.28 10.59
CA MET A 296 8.83 -5.58 11.60
C MET A 296 7.71 -6.32 10.89
N GLU A 297 7.65 -7.64 11.10
CA GLU A 297 6.41 -8.38 10.96
C GLU A 297 5.52 -7.93 12.12
N LYS A 298 4.26 -7.63 11.83
CA LYS A 298 3.30 -7.34 12.89
C LYS A 298 3.19 -8.61 13.74
N GLN A 299 3.76 -8.60 14.93
CA GLN A 299 3.60 -9.67 15.91
C GLN A 299 2.09 -9.85 16.15
N PRO A 300 1.56 -11.08 16.18
CA PRO A 300 0.21 -11.30 16.68
C PRO A 300 0.25 -10.96 18.16
N ASP A 301 -0.45 -9.89 18.56
CA ASP A 301 -0.59 -9.56 19.98
C ASP A 301 -1.29 -10.75 20.65
N CYS A 302 -0.50 -11.48 21.43
CA CYS A 302 -0.94 -12.54 22.31
C CYS A 302 -1.58 -11.87 23.54
N GLU A 303 -2.78 -12.34 23.86
CA GLU A 303 -3.56 -12.14 25.08
C GLU A 303 -2.76 -11.65 26.31
N VAL A 304 -3.17 -10.52 26.90
CA VAL A 304 -3.62 -10.36 28.31
C VAL A 304 -4.56 -9.15 28.39
#